data_AF-A0A8X7SSC0-F1
#
_entry.id   AF-A0A8X7SSC0-F1
#
_cell.length_a   1.000
_cell.length_b   1.000
_cell.length_c   1.000
_cell.angle_alpha   90.00
_cell.angle_beta   90.00
_cell.angle_gamma   90.00
#
_symmetry.space_group_name_H-M   'P 1'
#
loop_
_entity.id
_entity.type
_entity.pdbx_description
1 polymer ?
#
loop_
_entity_poly.entity_id
_entity_poly.type
_entity_poly.pdbx_seq_one_letter_code
_entity_poly.pdbx_strand_id
1 'polypeptide(L)'
;MIHSPLHAVDPLLNSHNYQPRHGRSPPRAGLFLPLASVSFGGLTPSSHDRLFGTDAANLASRFPTDSFQATKLLLGIPCDGASVTPSIDRASVLHGTNVVPAPNNRAACAYQRGNANNTVNSVEELVGMQLATPAAAAVAGAAPSP
;
A
#
# COMPACT_ATOMS: atom_id res chain seq x y z
N MET A 1 43.08 32.65 -32.10
CA MET A 1 43.74 31.68 -31.19
C MET A 1 42.94 31.63 -29.89
N ILE A 2 41.96 30.73 -29.81
CA ILE A 2 41.86 29.45 -29.07
C ILE A 2 41.45 29.59 -27.58
N HIS A 3 40.44 28.79 -27.22
CA HIS A 3 40.04 28.25 -25.90
C HIS A 3 39.03 29.00 -25.00
N SER A 4 37.79 28.50 -25.01
CA SER A 4 37.01 28.15 -23.80
C SER A 4 37.40 26.70 -23.39
N PRO A 5 37.15 26.13 -22.17
CA PRO A 5 35.92 26.23 -21.35
C PRO A 5 36.08 26.09 -19.80
N LEU A 6 34.93 25.96 -19.10
CA LEU A 6 34.63 25.30 -17.79
C LEU A 6 34.14 26.15 -16.58
N HIS A 7 32.88 25.85 -16.22
CA HIS A 7 32.31 25.53 -14.89
C HIS A 7 31.87 26.60 -13.84
N ALA A 8 30.67 26.30 -13.31
CA ALA A 8 30.15 26.50 -11.93
C ALA A 8 29.27 27.73 -11.59
N VAL A 9 27.96 27.46 -11.64
CA VAL A 9 26.85 27.83 -10.72
C VAL A 9 27.30 27.71 -9.24
N ASP A 10 27.01 28.56 -8.24
CA ASP A 10 25.77 29.24 -7.78
C ASP A 10 26.11 30.36 -6.74
N PRO A 11 25.16 31.24 -6.36
CA PRO A 11 25.36 32.42 -5.54
C PRO A 11 25.27 32.19 -4.02
N LEU A 12 26.01 33.02 -3.28
CA LEU A 12 25.82 33.33 -1.86
C LEU A 12 24.70 34.38 -1.68
N LEU A 13 24.16 34.45 -0.44
CA LEU A 13 23.16 35.39 0.12
C LEU A 13 21.69 34.96 -0.09
N ASN A 14 20.79 34.95 0.89
CA ASN A 14 20.76 35.70 2.15
C ASN A 14 19.82 35.00 3.16
N SER A 15 20.31 34.84 4.38
CA SER A 15 19.60 34.39 5.57
C SER A 15 18.62 35.45 6.06
N HIS A 16 17.31 35.26 5.85
CA HIS A 16 16.27 36.03 6.54
C HIS A 16 15.13 35.10 7.00
N ASN A 17 15.05 34.94 8.34
CA ASN A 17 13.86 34.59 9.11
C ASN A 17 13.06 33.34 8.69
N TYR A 18 13.54 32.15 9.09
CA TYR A 18 12.65 31.02 9.35
C TYR A 18 12.55 30.78 10.86
N GLN A 19 11.58 31.41 11.50
CA GLN A 19 11.16 31.06 12.85
C GLN A 19 10.43 29.70 12.76
N PRO A 20 10.89 28.63 13.42
CA PRO A 20 10.14 27.38 13.46
C PRO A 20 8.86 27.64 14.26
N ARG A 21 7.70 27.56 13.59
CA ARG A 21 6.41 27.57 14.27
C ARG A 21 6.33 26.35 15.19
N HIS A 22 6.61 26.55 16.47
CA HIS A 22 6.13 25.68 17.53
C HIS A 22 4.60 25.65 17.45
N GLY A 23 4.01 24.52 17.06
CA GLY A 23 2.54 24.41 17.07
C GLY A 23 1.86 23.46 16.10
N ARG A 24 2.56 22.52 15.46
CA ARG A 24 1.90 21.29 14.97
C ARG A 24 2.70 20.09 15.45
N SER A 25 2.13 19.39 16.42
CA SER A 25 2.50 18.00 16.70
C SER A 25 2.61 17.25 15.36
N PRO A 26 3.69 16.49 15.11
CA PRO A 26 3.67 15.55 14.00
C PRO A 26 2.41 14.67 14.16
N PRO A 27 1.72 14.29 13.08
CA PRO A 27 0.67 13.30 13.20
C PRO A 27 1.28 12.13 13.95
N ARG A 28 0.67 11.75 15.09
CA ARG A 28 1.10 10.63 15.92
C ARG A 28 1.48 9.48 14.98
N ALA A 29 2.77 9.13 14.98
CA ALA A 29 3.21 7.88 14.40
C ALA A 29 2.36 6.77 15.03
N GLY A 30 1.69 5.96 14.21
CA GLY A 30 1.10 4.70 14.67
C GLY A 30 -0.42 4.56 14.66
N LEU A 31 -1.16 5.29 13.82
CA LEU A 31 -2.52 4.85 13.46
C LEU A 31 -2.67 4.69 11.94
N PHE A 32 -1.83 3.82 11.37
CA PHE A 32 -2.20 3.17 10.11
C PHE A 32 -3.41 2.29 10.47
N LEU A 33 -4.62 2.75 10.18
CA LEU A 33 -5.85 2.05 10.54
C LEU A 33 -5.75 0.59 10.05
N PRO A 34 -5.57 -0.40 10.94
CA PRO A 34 -5.44 -1.79 10.52
C PRO A 34 -6.77 -2.35 10.00
N LEU A 35 -7.85 -1.55 10.01
CA LEU A 35 -9.20 -1.98 9.65
C LEU A 35 -9.32 -2.45 8.19
N ALA A 36 -8.45 -2.00 7.29
CA ALA A 36 -8.44 -2.41 5.89
C ALA A 36 -7.19 -3.23 5.55
N SER A 37 -7.04 -4.37 6.23
CA SER A 37 -6.06 -5.40 5.85
C SER A 37 -6.69 -6.77 5.72
N VAL A 38 -6.13 -7.56 4.81
CA VAL A 38 -6.44 -8.97 4.61
C VAL A 38 -5.14 -9.77 4.63
N SER A 39 -5.13 -10.91 5.30
CA SER A 39 -3.98 -11.82 5.29
C SER A 39 -4.45 -13.24 5.04
N PHE A 40 -3.69 -13.98 4.25
CA PHE A 40 -3.91 -15.40 3.99
C PHE A 40 -3.02 -16.18 4.96
N GLY A 41 -3.64 -16.84 5.95
CA GLY A 41 -2.92 -17.52 7.02
C GLY A 41 -1.91 -18.55 6.49
N GLY A 42 -0.63 -18.37 6.82
CA GLY A 42 0.43 -19.30 6.50
C GLY A 42 0.78 -20.15 7.71
N LEU A 43 0.58 -21.48 7.59
CA LEU A 43 1.39 -22.54 8.22
C LEU A 43 0.83 -23.96 7.91
N THR A 44 -0.40 -24.10 7.41
CA THR A 44 -0.91 -25.39 6.93
C THR A 44 -1.61 -25.26 5.57
N PRO A 45 -1.45 -26.23 4.65
CA PRO A 45 -2.09 -26.21 3.32
C PRO A 45 -3.62 -26.33 3.38
N SER A 46 -4.21 -26.53 4.56
CA SER A 46 -5.65 -26.67 4.77
C SER A 46 -6.32 -25.41 5.35
N SER A 47 -5.59 -24.46 5.93
CA SER A 47 -6.20 -23.26 6.52
C SER A 47 -6.50 -22.21 5.46
N HIS A 48 -7.68 -22.33 4.84
CA HIS A 48 -8.28 -21.33 3.95
C HIS A 48 -8.75 -20.06 4.71
N ASP A 49 -8.33 -19.89 5.96
CA ASP A 49 -8.78 -18.80 6.80
C ASP A 49 -8.10 -17.50 6.35
N ARG A 50 -8.96 -16.60 5.89
CA ARG A 50 -8.63 -15.21 5.62
C ARG A 50 -8.83 -14.44 6.91
N LEU A 51 -7.73 -13.85 7.40
CA LEU A 51 -7.79 -12.92 8.50
C LEU A 51 -8.04 -11.51 7.95
N PHE A 52 -8.70 -10.69 8.75
CA PHE A 52 -9.06 -9.33 8.39
C PHE A 52 -8.72 -8.36 9.52
N GLY A 53 -8.63 -7.08 9.20
CA GLY A 53 -8.44 -6.05 10.21
C GLY A 53 -7.12 -6.22 10.98
N THR A 54 -7.17 -6.00 12.29
CA THR A 54 -6.01 -6.10 13.19
C THR A 54 -5.34 -7.48 13.18
N ASP A 55 -6.09 -8.56 13.03
CA ASP A 55 -5.52 -9.91 13.01
C ASP A 55 -4.63 -10.12 11.78
N ALA A 56 -5.09 -9.64 10.62
CA ALA A 56 -4.26 -9.59 9.42
C ALA A 56 -3.06 -8.65 9.56
N ALA A 57 -3.24 -7.50 10.20
CA ALA A 57 -2.16 -6.54 10.42
C ALA A 57 -1.02 -7.10 11.26
N ASN A 58 -1.36 -7.86 12.31
CA ASN A 58 -0.38 -8.49 13.18
C ASN A 58 0.48 -9.54 12.46
N LEU A 59 -0.07 -10.19 11.44
CA LEU A 59 0.66 -11.17 10.62
C LEU A 59 1.55 -10.53 9.55
N ALA A 60 1.37 -9.27 9.20
CA ALA A 60 2.09 -8.64 8.08
C ALA A 60 3.61 -8.64 8.23
N SER A 61 4.13 -8.58 9.45
CA SER A 61 5.57 -8.65 9.72
C SER A 61 6.16 -10.06 9.53
N ARG A 62 5.34 -11.10 9.68
CA ARG A 62 5.75 -12.51 9.59
C ARG A 62 5.50 -13.08 8.20
N PHE A 63 4.41 -12.66 7.58
CA PHE A 63 3.95 -13.10 6.27
C PHE A 63 3.68 -11.88 5.37
N PRO A 64 4.72 -11.09 5.04
CA PRO A 64 4.56 -9.87 4.23
C PRO A 64 3.96 -10.20 2.86
N THR A 65 4.34 -11.34 2.28
CA THR A 65 3.90 -11.76 0.94
C THR A 65 2.46 -12.24 0.84
N ASP A 66 1.82 -12.42 1.99
CA ASP A 66 0.44 -12.92 2.11
C ASP A 66 -0.44 -11.98 2.92
N SER A 67 0.06 -10.78 3.26
CA SER A 67 -0.65 -9.80 4.08
C SER A 67 -0.72 -8.46 3.37
N PHE A 68 -1.93 -8.08 2.98
CA PHE A 68 -2.20 -6.94 2.14
C PHE A 68 -2.86 -5.82 2.92
N GLN A 69 -2.10 -4.75 3.14
CA GLN A 69 -2.57 -3.48 3.71
C GLN A 69 -2.53 -2.38 2.65
N ALA A 70 -3.29 -1.30 2.86
CA ALA A 70 -3.28 -0.14 1.96
C ALA A 70 -3.57 -0.45 0.47
N THR A 71 -4.24 -1.57 0.18
CA THR A 71 -4.58 -2.01 -1.19
C THR A 71 -5.42 -0.99 -1.94
N LYS A 72 -6.22 -0.18 -1.21
CA LYS A 72 -6.98 0.94 -1.79
C LYS A 72 -6.11 1.95 -2.54
N LEU A 73 -4.81 2.05 -2.23
CA LEU A 73 -3.89 2.95 -2.94
C LEU A 73 -3.67 2.55 -4.40
N LEU A 74 -3.90 1.29 -4.77
CA LEU A 74 -3.81 0.83 -6.16
C LEU A 74 -5.19 0.59 -6.81
N LEU A 75 -6.29 0.84 -6.10
CA LEU A 75 -7.62 0.56 -6.62
C LEU A 75 -7.94 1.49 -7.80
N GLY A 76 -8.21 0.91 -8.97
CA GLY A 76 -8.49 1.65 -10.21
C GLY A 76 -7.26 2.32 -10.84
N ILE A 77 -6.05 2.08 -10.32
CA ILE A 77 -4.82 2.56 -10.94
C ILE A 77 -4.42 1.60 -12.08
N PRO A 78 -4.06 2.14 -13.26
CA PRO A 78 -3.61 1.29 -14.35
C PRO A 78 -2.31 0.56 -13.99
N CYS A 79 -2.13 -0.68 -14.45
CA CYS A 79 -0.92 -1.47 -14.19
C CYS A 79 0.25 -1.13 -15.16
N ASP A 80 0.05 -0.16 -16.04
CA ASP A 80 1.02 0.29 -17.02
C ASP A 80 1.12 1.83 -17.07
N GLY A 81 2.30 2.32 -17.50
CA GLY A 81 2.59 3.74 -17.64
C GLY A 81 3.62 4.28 -16.65
N ALA A 82 4.46 5.20 -17.13
CA ALA A 82 5.57 5.76 -16.35
C ALA A 82 5.12 6.58 -15.12
N SER A 83 3.92 7.17 -15.18
CA SER A 83 3.37 7.99 -14.09
C SER A 83 2.89 7.16 -12.89
N VAL A 84 2.59 5.87 -13.09
CA VAL A 84 2.07 4.97 -12.04
C VAL A 84 3.13 4.03 -11.48
N THR A 85 4.29 3.92 -12.15
CA THR A 85 5.44 3.11 -11.70
C THR A 85 5.83 3.37 -10.24
N PRO A 86 5.93 4.62 -9.74
CA PRO A 86 6.27 4.84 -8.33
C PRO A 86 5.24 4.28 -7.34
N SER A 87 3.95 4.25 -7.71
CA SER A 87 2.89 3.68 -6.89
C SER A 87 2.97 2.15 -6.85
N ILE A 88 3.26 1.54 -8.01
CA ILE A 88 3.46 0.10 -8.17
C ILE A 88 4.70 -0.35 -7.37
N ASP A 89 5.83 0.36 -7.52
CA ASP A 89 7.08 0.06 -6.80
C ASP A 89 6.88 0.14 -5.29
N ARG A 90 6.22 1.21 -4.81
CA ARG A 90 5.91 1.36 -3.38
C ARG A 90 5.07 0.19 -2.87
N ALA A 91 4.05 -0.23 -3.62
CA ALA A 91 3.19 -1.34 -3.23
C ALA A 91 3.96 -2.66 -3.19
N SER A 92 4.80 -2.92 -4.19
CA SER A 92 5.68 -4.10 -4.20
C SER A 92 6.63 -4.14 -3.02
N VAL A 93 7.24 -3.00 -2.65
CA VAL A 93 8.12 -2.91 -1.47
C VAL A 93 7.33 -3.14 -0.18
N LEU A 94 6.13 -2.58 -0.07
CA LEU A 94 5.30 -2.69 1.15
C LEU A 94 4.91 -4.13 1.47
N HIS A 95 4.58 -4.92 0.46
CA HIS A 95 4.13 -6.31 0.64
C HIS A 95 5.22 -7.35 0.35
N GLY A 96 6.39 -6.93 -0.15
CA GLY A 96 7.44 -7.85 -0.56
C GLY A 96 7.01 -8.80 -1.68
N THR A 97 6.02 -8.40 -2.48
CA THR A 97 5.49 -9.18 -3.61
C THR A 97 5.53 -8.40 -4.92
N ASN A 98 5.44 -9.13 -6.02
CA ASN A 98 5.31 -8.49 -7.33
C ASN A 98 3.88 -8.01 -7.53
N VAL A 99 3.76 -6.76 -7.98
CA VAL A 99 2.53 -6.24 -8.59
C VAL A 99 2.59 -6.54 -10.08
N VAL A 100 1.57 -7.22 -10.59
CA VAL A 100 1.49 -7.70 -11.98
C VAL A 100 0.14 -7.28 -12.59
N PRO A 101 0.01 -7.23 -13.93
CA PRO A 101 -1.29 -7.01 -14.56
C PRO A 101 -2.28 -8.11 -14.17
N ALA A 102 -3.52 -7.72 -13.87
CA ALA A 102 -4.52 -8.69 -13.44
C ALA A 102 -4.90 -9.66 -14.59
N PRO A 103 -5.18 -10.95 -14.31
CA PRO A 103 -5.36 -11.98 -15.33
C PRO A 103 -6.54 -11.68 -16.29
N ASN A 104 -7.63 -11.15 -15.73
CA ASN A 104 -8.88 -10.89 -16.44
C ASN A 104 -9.07 -9.41 -16.80
N ASN A 105 -8.19 -8.52 -16.35
CA ASN A 105 -8.21 -7.10 -16.66
C ASN A 105 -6.77 -6.56 -16.65
N ARG A 106 -6.10 -6.60 -17.80
CA ARG A 106 -4.68 -6.18 -17.90
C ARG A 106 -4.45 -4.71 -17.60
N ALA A 107 -5.51 -3.89 -17.64
CA ALA A 107 -5.42 -2.51 -17.21
C ALA A 107 -5.34 -2.41 -15.68
N ALA A 108 -5.85 -3.36 -14.91
CA ALA A 108 -5.81 -3.32 -13.44
C ALA A 108 -4.55 -4.01 -12.87
N CYS A 109 -4.13 -3.57 -11.68
CA CYS A 109 -3.06 -4.18 -10.92
C CYS A 109 -3.55 -5.40 -10.13
N ALA A 110 -2.64 -6.34 -9.88
CA ALA A 110 -2.86 -7.49 -9.01
C ALA A 110 -1.59 -7.82 -8.23
N TYR A 111 -1.74 -8.46 -7.07
CA TYR A 111 -0.60 -8.95 -6.29
C TYR A 111 -0.38 -10.43 -6.54
N GLN A 112 0.87 -10.81 -6.79
CA GLN A 112 1.30 -12.19 -6.91
C GLN A 112 1.77 -12.71 -5.54
N ARG A 113 1.03 -13.64 -4.94
CA ARG A 113 1.35 -14.19 -3.61
C ARG A 113 2.56 -15.12 -3.68
N GLY A 114 3.49 -14.96 -2.73
CA GLY A 114 4.71 -15.76 -2.64
C GLY A 114 4.47 -17.19 -2.15
N ASN A 115 3.60 -17.40 -1.17
CA ASN A 115 3.43 -18.69 -0.48
C ASN A 115 2.31 -19.57 -1.06
N ALA A 116 1.62 -19.12 -2.12
CA ALA A 116 0.44 -19.78 -2.66
C ALA A 116 0.60 -20.17 -4.14
N ASN A 117 1.69 -20.84 -4.51
CA ASN A 117 1.97 -21.23 -5.91
C ASN A 117 1.83 -20.07 -6.91
N ASN A 118 2.27 -18.87 -6.54
CA ASN A 118 2.11 -17.66 -7.36
C ASN A 118 0.64 -17.30 -7.68
N THR A 119 -0.30 -17.63 -6.80
CA THR A 119 -1.70 -17.18 -6.95
C THR A 119 -1.75 -15.67 -7.07
N VAL A 120 -2.46 -15.18 -8.08
CA VAL A 120 -2.63 -13.75 -8.35
C VAL A 120 -4.02 -13.32 -7.89
N ASN A 121 -4.07 -12.30 -7.02
CA ASN A 121 -5.31 -11.70 -6.54
C ASN A 121 -5.37 -10.25 -7.03
N SER A 122 -6.48 -9.87 -7.69
CA SER A 122 -6.62 -8.49 -8.17
C SER A 122 -6.79 -7.53 -7.00
N VAL A 123 -6.43 -6.25 -7.19
CA VAL A 123 -6.61 -5.23 -6.16
C VAL A 123 -8.08 -5.10 -5.77
N GLU A 124 -8.98 -5.17 -6.74
CA GLU A 124 -10.44 -5.13 -6.53
C GLU A 124 -10.91 -6.32 -5.70
N GLU A 125 -10.38 -7.52 -5.95
CA GLU A 125 -10.72 -8.71 -5.18
C GLU A 125 -10.30 -8.53 -3.72
N LEU A 126 -9.06 -8.10 -3.47
CA LEU A 126 -8.55 -7.89 -2.10
C LEU A 126 -9.30 -6.78 -1.36
N VAL A 127 -9.62 -5.68 -2.05
CA VAL A 127 -10.47 -4.62 -1.47
C VAL A 127 -11.88 -5.14 -1.22
N GLY A 128 -12.45 -5.91 -2.13
CA GLY A 128 -13.75 -6.56 -1.97
C GLY A 128 -13.79 -7.47 -0.75
N MET A 129 -12.75 -8.26 -0.51
CA MET A 129 -12.65 -9.10 0.69
C MET A 129 -12.62 -8.27 1.98
N GLN A 130 -11.89 -7.15 1.99
CA GLN A 130 -11.83 -6.23 3.13
C GLN A 130 -13.19 -5.55 3.40
N LEU A 131 -13.95 -5.26 2.35
CA LEU A 131 -15.30 -4.66 2.46
C LEU A 131 -16.37 -5.67 2.85
N ALA A 132 -16.19 -6.96 2.51
CA ALA A 132 -17.14 -8.02 2.85
C ALA A 132 -17.09 -8.44 4.33
N THR A 133 -16.09 -8.00 5.09
CA THR A 133 -15.95 -8.35 6.51
C THR A 133 -17.01 -7.62 7.36
N PRO A 134 -17.68 -8.28 8.34
CA PRO A 134 -18.72 -7.67 9.17
C PRO A 134 -18.25 -6.41 9.94
N ALA A 135 -16.97 -6.30 10.28
CA ALA A 135 -16.40 -5.09 10.88
C ALA A 135 -16.40 -3.88 9.92
N ALA A 136 -16.20 -4.10 8.62
CA ALA A 136 -16.32 -3.05 7.60
C ALA A 136 -17.78 -2.66 7.36
N ALA A 137 -18.70 -3.63 7.40
CA ALA A 137 -20.15 -3.37 7.31
C ALA A 137 -20.68 -2.54 8.50
N ALA A 138 -20.17 -2.78 9.71
CA ALA A 138 -20.54 -2.03 10.92
C ALA A 138 -20.04 -0.57 10.93
N VAL A 139 -18.95 -0.26 10.21
CA VAL A 139 -18.48 1.14 10.04
C VAL A 139 -19.25 1.85 8.93
N ALA A 140 -19.78 1.13 7.94
CA ALA A 140 -20.60 1.68 6.88
C ALA A 140 -22.07 1.90 7.28
N GLY A 141 -22.57 1.17 8.28
CA GLY A 141 -23.89 1.34 8.86
C GLY A 141 -23.81 1.85 10.29
N ALA A 142 -24.01 3.16 10.49
CA ALA A 142 -24.42 3.67 11.79
C ALA A 142 -25.64 2.86 12.27
N ALA A 143 -25.54 2.36 13.50
CA ALA A 143 -26.40 1.33 14.09
C ALA A 143 -27.92 1.52 13.88
N PRO A 144 -28.71 0.45 13.75
CA PRO A 144 -30.12 0.54 14.15
C PRO A 144 -30.17 0.75 15.67
N SER A 145 -30.71 1.90 16.07
CA SER A 145 -31.12 2.20 17.45
C SER A 145 -32.05 1.10 18.00
N PRO A 146 -32.04 0.86 19.34
CA PRO A 146 -32.70 -0.27 19.99
C PRO A 146 -34.21 -0.33 19.78
#